data_AF-A0A8H5SKF6-F1
#
_entry.id   AF-A0A8H5SKF6-F1
#
_cell.length_a   1.000
_cell.length_b   1.000
_cell.length_c   1.000
_cell.angle_alpha   90.00
_cell.angle_beta   90.00
_cell.angle_gamma   90.00
#
_symmetry.space_group_name_H-M   'P 1'
#
loop_
_entity.id
_entity.type
_entity.pdbx_description
1 polymer ?
#
loop_
_entity_poly.entity_id
_entity_poly.type
_entity_poly.pdbx_seq_one_letter_code
_entity_poly.pdbx_strand_id
1 'polypeptide(L)'
;MKVIVSTLGCLMLINWTNILPPSSNLCYALWCYLWLIIWYCPLAWLEDHENAYGCVKQLYLLKLKNRKPKTLLSIGGWTWSTKFPSVARSASSRSTSAKSAVTLMKDWGFDGVDVDWEYPSNADDADHMVLLLQAVRDELDAYAAEYAPGYHFQLSLAAPAGLELISLLRISTPSKISDHFNVMTYDFVSTDIASHNANVYATRNIIDATPFNTDDVVRAYLTAGAPGTKIVVGMPFYGRSFTGTSGLGKPSFDVGLANTSLGSWERGVWEYKVLPKTGASISYDDKASA
;
A
#
# COMPACT_ATOMS: atom_id res chain seq x y z
N MET A 1 -16.76 -23.22 -5.58
CA MET A 1 -17.14 -21.79 -5.67
C MET A 1 -16.16 -21.14 -6.62
N LYS A 2 -16.60 -20.65 -7.78
CA LYS A 2 -15.72 -20.06 -8.81
C LYS A 2 -15.32 -18.65 -8.36
N VAL A 3 -14.06 -18.46 -7.96
CA VAL A 3 -13.48 -17.12 -7.81
C VAL A 3 -13.01 -16.69 -9.19
N ILE A 4 -13.80 -15.84 -9.84
CA ILE A 4 -13.37 -15.10 -11.03
C ILE A 4 -12.48 -13.98 -10.53
N VAL A 5 -11.16 -14.12 -10.65
CA VAL A 5 -10.21 -13.02 -10.48
C VAL A 5 -10.30 -12.17 -11.74
N SER A 6 -10.99 -11.03 -11.66
CA SER A 6 -10.99 -10.07 -12.78
C SER A 6 -9.65 -9.33 -12.80
N THR A 7 -9.10 -9.18 -14.00
CA THR A 7 -7.78 -8.60 -14.28
C THR A 7 -7.76 -7.07 -14.21
N LEU A 8 -8.18 -6.50 -13.08
CA LEU A 8 -7.93 -5.10 -12.74
C LEU A 8 -7.48 -4.98 -11.28
N GLY A 9 -6.19 -4.69 -11.11
CA GLY A 9 -5.64 -4.10 -9.89
C GLY A 9 -5.50 -5.02 -8.68
N CYS A 10 -4.75 -6.12 -8.78
CA CYS A 10 -4.12 -6.68 -7.58
C CYS A 10 -2.90 -5.81 -7.27
N LEU A 11 -3.01 -4.93 -6.27
CA LEU A 11 -1.89 -4.18 -5.74
C LEU A 11 -0.94 -5.19 -5.07
N MET A 12 0.37 -5.12 -5.35
CA MET A 12 1.35 -6.02 -4.73
C MET A 12 2.45 -5.19 -4.07
N LEU A 13 2.62 -5.41 -2.78
CA LEU A 13 3.72 -4.87 -1.99
C LEU A 13 4.91 -5.82 -2.08
N ILE A 14 6.02 -5.32 -2.62
CA ILE A 14 7.31 -6.00 -2.56
C ILE A 14 8.13 -5.26 -1.50
N ASN A 15 8.43 -5.94 -0.40
CA ASN A 15 9.23 -5.39 0.69
C ASN A 15 10.73 -5.56 0.38
N TRP A 16 11.45 -4.45 0.20
CA TRP A 16 12.88 -4.40 -0.18
C TRP A 16 13.83 -4.06 0.99
N THR A 17 13.41 -4.31 2.23
CA THR A 17 14.13 -3.97 3.47
C THR A 17 15.57 -4.50 3.61
N ASN A 18 16.05 -5.39 2.73
CA ASN A 18 17.36 -6.05 2.86
C ASN A 18 18.36 -5.79 1.70
N ILE A 19 18.22 -4.68 0.95
CA ILE A 19 19.08 -4.39 -0.22
C ILE A 19 20.01 -3.16 -0.05
N LEU A 20 19.80 -2.29 0.94
CA LEU A 20 20.65 -1.10 1.14
C LEU A 20 21.64 -1.25 2.32
N PRO A 21 22.83 -0.62 2.25
CA PRO A 21 23.83 -0.68 3.31
C PRO A 21 23.33 -0.06 4.63
N PRO A 22 23.87 -0.49 5.79
CA PRO A 22 23.32 -0.23 7.13
C PRO A 22 23.46 1.22 7.66
N SER A 23 23.62 2.22 6.80
CA SER A 23 23.88 3.61 7.21
C SER A 23 22.67 4.55 7.17
N SER A 24 21.46 4.07 6.94
CA SER A 24 20.24 4.88 7.03
C SER A 24 19.13 4.14 7.78
N ASN A 25 18.67 4.72 8.89
CA ASN A 25 17.55 4.23 9.72
C ASN A 25 16.17 4.38 9.03
N LEU A 26 16.11 4.30 7.71
CA LEU A 26 14.90 4.45 6.90
C LEU A 26 14.72 3.23 6.01
N CYS A 27 13.65 2.49 6.27
CA CYS A 27 13.17 1.40 5.42
C CYS A 27 12.19 1.96 4.40
N TYR A 28 12.39 1.66 3.11
CA TYR A 28 11.48 2.03 2.02
C TYR A 28 10.71 0.79 1.54
N ALA A 29 9.39 0.87 1.40
CA ALA A 29 8.57 -0.13 0.69
C ALA A 29 8.27 0.36 -0.72
N LEU A 30 8.31 -0.55 -1.69
CA LEU A 30 7.85 -0.25 -3.04
C LEU A 30 6.40 -0.73 -3.22
N TRP A 31 5.54 0.20 -3.62
CA TRP A 31 4.29 -0.09 -4.31
C TRP A 31 4.61 -0.23 -5.80
N CYS A 32 4.63 -1.46 -6.30
CA CYS A 32 4.76 -1.72 -7.72
C CYS A 32 3.44 -2.27 -8.26
N TYR A 33 2.77 -1.51 -9.12
CA TYR A 33 1.94 -2.10 -10.16
C TYR A 33 2.88 -2.89 -11.08
N LEU A 34 3.04 -4.18 -10.84
CA LEU A 34 3.94 -5.02 -11.63
C LEU A 34 3.30 -5.36 -12.98
N TRP A 35 3.17 -4.36 -13.85
CA TRP A 35 2.74 -4.52 -15.26
C TRP A 35 3.79 -5.22 -16.14
N LEU A 36 5.04 -5.37 -15.64
CA LEU A 36 6.20 -5.80 -16.42
C LEU A 36 6.27 -7.30 -16.76
N ILE A 37 5.26 -8.10 -16.43
CA ILE A 37 5.31 -9.56 -16.61
C ILE A 37 4.29 -10.10 -17.64
N ILE A 38 3.33 -9.28 -18.07
CA ILE A 38 2.27 -9.75 -18.99
C ILE A 38 2.79 -9.98 -20.42
N TRP A 39 3.89 -9.31 -20.82
CA TRP A 39 4.38 -9.37 -22.21
C TRP A 39 5.34 -10.53 -22.54
N TYR A 40 5.73 -11.35 -21.56
CA TYR A 40 6.68 -12.46 -21.77
C TYR A 40 6.15 -13.84 -21.33
N CYS A 41 4.84 -14.09 -21.43
CA CYS A 41 4.30 -15.43 -21.21
C CYS A 41 3.68 -16.02 -22.49
N PRO A 42 4.46 -16.76 -23.31
CA PRO A 42 3.92 -17.56 -24.40
C PRO A 42 3.21 -18.85 -23.91
N LEU A 43 2.97 -19.01 -22.60
CA LEU A 43 2.54 -20.28 -21.99
C LEU A 43 1.11 -20.25 -21.42
N ALA A 44 0.23 -19.40 -21.96
CA ALA A 44 -1.15 -19.26 -21.49
C ALA A 44 -2.06 -20.49 -21.78
N TRP A 45 -1.54 -21.59 -22.33
CA TRP A 45 -2.34 -22.70 -22.88
C TRP A 45 -1.95 -24.09 -22.38
N LEU A 46 -1.24 -24.23 -21.26
CA LEU A 46 -1.02 -25.53 -20.63
C LEU A 46 -2.03 -25.70 -19.50
N GLU A 47 -3.18 -26.28 -19.85
CA GLU A 47 -4.26 -26.68 -18.94
C GLU A 47 -3.82 -27.88 -18.10
N ASP A 48 -3.06 -27.60 -17.06
CA ASP A 48 -3.01 -28.42 -15.86
C ASP A 48 -3.62 -27.54 -14.75
N HIS A 49 -4.68 -28.04 -14.13
CA HIS A 49 -5.47 -27.33 -13.10
C HIS A 49 -4.80 -27.31 -11.72
N GLU A 50 -3.59 -27.86 -11.58
CA GLU A 50 -2.82 -27.96 -10.34
C GLU A 50 -1.74 -26.89 -10.24
N ASN A 51 -1.43 -26.18 -11.34
CA ASN A 51 -0.36 -25.19 -11.39
C ASN A 51 -0.85 -23.74 -11.46
N ALA A 52 -0.25 -22.87 -10.65
CA ALA A 52 -0.38 -21.43 -10.79
C ALA A 52 0.49 -20.90 -11.96
N TYR A 53 -0.09 -20.05 -12.80
CA TYR A 53 0.59 -19.40 -13.93
C TYR A 53 0.60 -17.86 -13.75
N GLY A 54 0.95 -17.12 -14.81
CA GLY A 54 0.92 -15.65 -14.80
C GLY A 54 1.88 -15.02 -13.78
N CYS A 55 1.44 -13.94 -13.14
CA CYS A 55 2.26 -13.18 -12.19
C CYS A 55 2.70 -14.03 -10.98
N VAL A 56 1.85 -14.94 -10.49
CA VAL A 56 2.18 -15.82 -9.36
C VAL A 56 3.41 -16.66 -9.68
N LYS A 57 3.39 -17.38 -10.81
CA LYS A 57 4.53 -18.19 -11.25
C LYS A 57 5.80 -17.36 -11.40
N GLN A 58 5.68 -16.18 -11.98
CA GLN A 58 6.83 -15.33 -12.28
C GLN A 58 7.45 -14.74 -11.01
N LEU A 59 6.64 -14.36 -10.03
CA LEU A 59 7.11 -13.95 -8.70
C LEU A 59 7.80 -15.12 -7.97
N TYR A 60 7.24 -16.31 -8.06
CA TYR A 60 7.87 -17.50 -7.50
C TYR A 60 9.23 -17.78 -8.15
N LEU A 61 9.32 -17.69 -9.48
CA LEU A 61 10.59 -17.82 -10.21
C LEU A 61 11.62 -16.74 -9.83
N LEU A 62 11.17 -15.51 -9.58
CA LEU A 62 12.04 -14.43 -9.08
C LEU A 62 12.59 -14.76 -7.68
N LYS A 63 11.75 -15.30 -6.80
CA LYS A 63 12.18 -15.78 -5.47
C LYS A 63 13.21 -16.91 -5.58
N LEU A 64 13.04 -17.85 -6.51
CA LEU A 64 14.04 -18.90 -6.73
C LEU A 64 15.40 -18.34 -7.16
N LYS A 65 15.42 -17.28 -7.96
CA LYS A 65 16.65 -16.59 -8.39
C LYS A 65 17.28 -15.74 -7.28
N ASN A 66 16.46 -15.14 -6.41
CA ASN A 66 16.91 -14.31 -5.30
C ASN A 66 16.02 -14.54 -4.08
N ARG A 67 16.59 -15.11 -3.01
CA ARG A 67 15.84 -15.46 -1.78
C ARG A 67 15.62 -14.29 -0.81
N LYS A 68 16.19 -13.11 -1.10
CA LYS A 68 16.02 -11.89 -0.28
C LYS A 68 14.64 -11.24 -0.42
N PRO A 69 14.08 -10.99 -1.62
CA PRO A 69 12.76 -10.40 -1.76
C PRO A 69 11.69 -11.30 -1.16
N LYS A 70 10.78 -10.67 -0.42
CA LYS A 70 9.56 -11.28 0.09
C LYS A 70 8.38 -10.78 -0.73
N THR A 71 7.46 -11.67 -1.04
CA THR A 71 6.22 -11.35 -1.75
C THR A 71 5.05 -11.54 -0.81
N LEU A 72 4.25 -10.50 -0.60
CA LEU A 72 3.04 -10.57 0.24
C LEU A 72 1.79 -10.52 -0.62
N LEU A 73 0.76 -11.26 -0.21
CA LEU A 73 -0.57 -11.16 -0.80
C LEU A 73 -1.29 -9.95 -0.19
N SER A 74 -1.41 -8.85 -0.94
CA SER A 74 -2.21 -7.70 -0.50
C SER A 74 -3.70 -7.96 -0.77
N ILE A 75 -4.53 -7.73 0.24
CA ILE A 75 -5.97 -7.93 0.21
C ILE A 75 -6.64 -6.60 0.53
N GLY A 76 -7.49 -6.14 -0.39
CA GLY A 76 -8.26 -4.91 -0.21
C GLY A 76 -7.91 -3.86 -1.25
N GLY A 77 -7.37 -2.74 -0.76
CA GLY A 77 -7.18 -1.49 -1.50
C GLY A 77 -8.44 -0.64 -1.51
N TRP A 78 -8.28 0.61 -1.96
CA TRP A 78 -9.34 1.60 -2.08
C TRP A 78 -10.69 1.05 -2.59
N THR A 79 -10.71 0.34 -3.72
CA THR A 79 -11.96 -0.12 -4.36
C THR A 79 -12.65 -1.26 -3.61
N TRP A 80 -11.88 -2.22 -3.08
CA TRP A 80 -12.44 -3.43 -2.47
C TRP A 80 -12.63 -3.32 -0.96
N SER A 81 -12.20 -2.20 -0.36
CA SER A 81 -12.35 -1.97 1.07
C SER A 81 -13.80 -1.89 1.56
N THR A 82 -14.76 -1.67 0.66
CA THR A 82 -16.20 -1.77 0.96
C THR A 82 -16.65 -3.13 1.50
N LYS A 83 -15.84 -4.18 1.34
CA LYS A 83 -16.12 -5.52 1.87
C LYS A 83 -15.58 -5.73 3.28
N PHE A 84 -14.63 -4.92 3.76
CA PHE A 84 -14.01 -5.16 5.07
C PHE A 84 -14.98 -5.14 6.26
N PRO A 85 -15.93 -4.20 6.35
CA PRO A 85 -16.86 -4.18 7.48
C PRO A 85 -17.63 -5.49 7.64
N SER A 86 -18.01 -6.15 6.54
CA SER A 86 -18.75 -7.42 6.61
C SER A 86 -17.86 -8.61 6.93
N VAL A 87 -16.65 -8.67 6.37
CA VAL A 87 -15.71 -9.78 6.64
C VAL A 87 -15.11 -9.70 8.04
N ALA A 88 -14.97 -8.50 8.61
CA ALA A 88 -14.40 -8.28 9.93
C ALA A 88 -15.43 -8.39 11.07
N ARG A 89 -16.74 -8.35 10.77
CA ARG A 89 -17.83 -8.17 11.75
C ARG A 89 -17.94 -9.27 12.81
N SER A 90 -17.77 -10.53 12.45
CA SER A 90 -17.97 -11.66 13.38
C SER A 90 -16.73 -12.53 13.51
N ALA A 91 -16.63 -13.28 14.60
CA ALA A 91 -15.54 -14.24 14.79
C ALA A 91 -15.49 -15.28 13.66
N SER A 92 -16.66 -15.75 13.20
CA SER A 92 -16.75 -16.72 12.10
C SER A 92 -16.32 -16.14 10.75
N SER A 93 -16.70 -14.89 10.44
CA SER A 93 -16.31 -14.24 9.19
C SER A 93 -14.81 -13.93 9.18
N ARG A 94 -14.25 -13.48 10.30
CA ARG A 94 -12.81 -13.26 10.47
C ARG A 94 -12.01 -14.54 10.32
N SER A 95 -12.42 -15.62 10.99
CA SER A 95 -11.75 -16.92 10.86
C SER A 95 -11.79 -17.46 9.43
N THR A 96 -12.94 -17.34 8.76
CA THR A 96 -13.09 -17.75 7.35
C THR A 96 -12.15 -16.95 6.44
N SER A 97 -12.07 -15.64 6.66
CA SER A 97 -11.24 -14.73 5.86
C SER A 97 -9.74 -14.94 6.10
N ALA A 98 -9.34 -15.17 7.35
CA ALA A 98 -7.97 -15.52 7.69
C ALA A 98 -7.54 -16.83 7.02
N LYS A 99 -8.36 -17.88 7.13
CA LYS A 99 -8.12 -19.18 6.49
C LYS A 99 -8.02 -19.09 4.99
N SER A 100 -8.91 -18.32 4.34
CA SER A 100 -8.85 -18.15 2.88
C SER A 100 -7.62 -17.37 2.45
N ALA A 101 -7.25 -16.30 3.16
CA ALA A 101 -6.04 -15.52 2.90
C ALA A 101 -4.78 -16.38 3.02
N VAL A 102 -4.64 -17.14 4.12
CA VAL A 102 -3.48 -18.03 4.34
C VAL A 102 -3.49 -19.20 3.34
N THR A 103 -4.65 -19.67 2.92
CA THR A 103 -4.76 -20.69 1.86
C THR A 103 -4.25 -20.17 0.52
N LEU A 104 -4.67 -18.98 0.09
CA LEU A 104 -4.13 -18.37 -1.12
C LEU A 104 -2.63 -18.09 -1.00
N MET A 105 -2.19 -17.59 0.17
CA MET A 105 -0.77 -17.33 0.43
C MET A 105 0.07 -18.60 0.26
N LYS A 106 -0.33 -19.72 0.88
CA LYS A 106 0.44 -20.97 0.84
C LYS A 106 0.38 -21.65 -0.53
N ASP A 107 -0.79 -21.69 -1.18
CA ASP A 107 -0.96 -22.33 -2.48
C ASP A 107 -0.15 -21.61 -3.56
N TRP A 108 0.03 -20.29 -3.42
CA TRP A 108 0.76 -19.46 -4.38
C TRP A 108 2.21 -19.15 -3.96
N GLY A 109 2.66 -19.67 -2.81
CA GLY A 109 4.03 -19.53 -2.34
C GLY A 109 4.42 -18.09 -1.95
N PHE A 110 3.49 -17.30 -1.42
CA PHE A 110 3.75 -15.99 -0.82
C PHE A 110 4.41 -16.13 0.57
N ASP A 111 5.10 -15.07 1.00
CA ASP A 111 5.83 -14.98 2.26
C ASP A 111 5.03 -14.29 3.38
N GLY A 112 3.76 -13.96 3.13
CA GLY A 112 2.92 -13.26 4.08
C GLY A 112 1.67 -12.67 3.45
N VAL A 113 0.91 -11.96 4.28
CA VAL A 113 -0.34 -11.26 3.92
C VAL A 113 -0.19 -9.79 4.25
N ASP A 114 -0.72 -8.94 3.38
CA ASP A 114 -0.86 -7.51 3.60
C ASP A 114 -2.34 -7.16 3.61
N VAL A 115 -2.81 -6.49 4.66
CA VAL A 115 -4.21 -6.07 4.79
C VAL A 115 -4.28 -4.60 4.40
N ASP A 116 -5.13 -4.26 3.43
CA ASP A 116 -5.27 -2.90 2.92
C ASP A 116 -6.74 -2.45 3.03
N TRP A 117 -7.18 -2.15 4.26
CA TRP A 117 -8.51 -1.63 4.55
C TRP A 117 -8.49 -0.10 4.59
N GLU A 118 -9.03 0.51 3.54
CA GLU A 118 -9.14 1.95 3.33
C GLU A 118 -10.61 2.44 3.39
N TYR A 119 -11.13 2.92 4.52
CA TYR A 119 -10.57 2.86 5.88
C TYR A 119 -11.67 2.42 6.85
N PRO A 120 -11.32 1.91 8.04
CA PRO A 120 -12.26 1.81 9.15
C PRO A 120 -12.95 3.15 9.40
N SER A 121 -14.29 3.15 9.43
CA SER A 121 -15.07 4.40 9.43
C SER A 121 -15.44 4.89 10.84
N ASN A 122 -15.34 4.02 11.83
CA ASN A 122 -15.76 4.26 13.21
C ASN A 122 -14.98 3.35 14.17
N ALA A 123 -15.23 3.50 15.49
CA ALA A 123 -14.52 2.76 16.51
C ALA A 123 -14.76 1.25 16.44
N ASP A 124 -15.96 0.81 16.07
CA ASP A 124 -16.28 -0.62 15.92
C ASP A 124 -15.51 -1.22 14.74
N ASP A 125 -15.41 -0.51 13.61
CA ASP A 125 -14.60 -0.95 12.47
C ASP A 125 -13.12 -1.06 12.85
N ALA A 126 -12.59 -0.10 13.62
CA ALA A 126 -11.20 -0.14 14.08
C ALA A 126 -10.94 -1.33 15.01
N ASP A 127 -11.86 -1.63 15.93
CA ASP A 127 -11.75 -2.80 16.80
C ASP A 127 -11.88 -4.11 16.00
N HIS A 128 -12.77 -4.16 15.01
CA HIS A 128 -12.88 -5.31 14.10
C HIS A 128 -11.64 -5.52 13.23
N MET A 129 -10.99 -4.45 12.79
CA MET A 129 -9.73 -4.52 12.06
C MET A 129 -8.63 -5.17 12.90
N VAL A 130 -8.48 -4.78 14.17
CA VAL A 130 -7.52 -5.41 15.10
C VAL A 130 -7.81 -6.90 15.25
N LEU A 131 -9.08 -7.27 15.44
CA LEU A 131 -9.48 -8.66 15.57
C LEU A 131 -9.25 -9.46 14.28
N LEU A 132 -9.38 -8.83 13.10
CA LEU A 132 -9.08 -9.45 11.82
C LEU A 132 -7.57 -9.66 11.65
N LEU A 133 -6.75 -8.66 11.97
CA LEU A 133 -5.29 -8.79 11.96
C LEU A 133 -4.82 -9.92 12.89
N GLN A 134 -5.39 -10.01 14.09
CA GLN A 134 -5.09 -11.11 15.02
C GLN A 134 -5.46 -12.46 14.41
N ALA A 135 -6.66 -12.61 13.83
CA ALA A 135 -7.07 -13.86 13.22
C ALA A 135 -6.15 -14.28 12.06
N VAL A 136 -5.67 -13.33 11.25
CA VAL A 136 -4.69 -13.60 10.18
C VAL A 136 -3.34 -14.01 10.77
N ARG A 137 -2.86 -13.30 11.80
CA ARG A 137 -1.60 -13.64 12.49
C ARG A 137 -1.63 -15.05 13.07
N ASP A 138 -2.71 -15.41 13.76
CA ASP A 138 -2.90 -16.73 14.37
C ASP A 138 -2.87 -17.84 13.30
N GLU A 139 -3.53 -17.63 12.16
CA GLU A 139 -3.56 -18.61 11.06
C GLU A 139 -2.19 -18.72 10.36
N LEU A 140 -1.46 -17.61 10.19
CA LEU A 140 -0.09 -17.62 9.67
C LEU A 140 0.86 -18.39 10.59
N ASP A 141 0.75 -18.18 11.89
CA ASP A 141 1.60 -18.83 12.91
C ASP A 141 1.28 -20.33 13.01
N ALA A 142 0.00 -20.70 12.95
CA ALA A 142 -0.43 -22.10 12.89
C ALA A 142 0.14 -22.80 11.64
N TYR A 143 0.03 -22.16 10.47
CA TYR A 143 0.59 -22.71 9.23
C TYR A 143 2.11 -22.85 9.29
N ALA A 144 2.82 -21.85 9.83
CA ALA A 144 4.27 -21.92 10.04
C ALA A 144 4.66 -23.08 10.94
N ALA A 145 3.97 -23.26 12.07
CA ALA A 145 4.25 -24.31 13.03
C ALA A 145 4.12 -25.72 12.43
N GLU A 146 3.14 -25.93 11.55
CA GLU A 146 2.86 -27.23 10.95
C GLU A 146 3.73 -27.52 9.71
N TYR A 147 3.91 -26.53 8.83
CA TYR A 147 4.48 -26.77 7.48
C TYR A 147 5.80 -26.06 7.20
N ALA A 148 6.19 -25.07 8.01
CA ALA A 148 7.40 -24.28 7.80
C ALA A 148 8.07 -23.91 9.15
N PRO A 149 8.45 -24.90 9.99
CA PRO A 149 8.93 -24.63 11.34
C PRO A 149 10.15 -23.70 11.32
N GLY A 150 10.07 -22.63 12.10
CA GLY A 150 11.09 -21.59 12.17
C GLY A 150 10.96 -20.49 11.10
N TYR A 151 10.00 -20.58 10.18
CA TYR A 151 9.70 -19.53 9.22
C TYR A 151 8.65 -18.55 9.79
N HIS A 152 8.96 -17.26 9.77
CA HIS A 152 8.01 -16.20 10.14
C HIS A 152 7.36 -15.61 8.89
N PHE A 153 6.11 -15.99 8.61
CA PHE A 153 5.32 -15.32 7.56
C PHE A 153 4.97 -13.90 7.98
N GLN A 154 5.11 -12.95 7.07
CA GLN A 154 4.89 -11.54 7.38
C GLN A 154 3.40 -11.19 7.40
N LEU A 155 3.01 -10.29 8.29
CA LEU A 155 1.72 -9.61 8.28
C LEU A 155 1.96 -8.11 8.24
N SER A 156 1.52 -7.43 7.18
CA SER A 156 1.57 -5.96 7.11
C SER A 156 0.20 -5.32 6.97
N LEU A 157 0.19 -4.01 7.20
CA LEU A 157 -0.98 -3.15 7.03
C LEU A 157 -0.60 -1.96 6.14
N ALA A 158 -1.34 -1.73 5.06
CA ALA A 158 -1.36 -0.43 4.40
C ALA A 158 -2.10 0.57 5.30
N ALA A 159 -1.37 1.58 5.78
CA ALA A 159 -1.78 2.37 6.94
C ALA A 159 -2.04 3.84 6.54
N PRO A 160 -3.07 4.49 7.09
CA PRO A 160 -3.46 5.84 6.69
C PRO A 160 -2.44 6.90 7.13
N ALA A 161 -2.38 8.00 6.36
CA ALA A 161 -1.66 9.21 6.76
C ALA A 161 -2.56 10.26 7.42
N GLY A 162 -3.89 10.13 7.37
CA GLY A 162 -4.79 11.06 8.05
C GLY A 162 -4.70 10.95 9.57
N LEU A 163 -4.38 12.05 10.27
CA LEU A 163 -4.16 12.04 11.73
C LEU A 163 -5.37 11.54 12.53
N GLU A 164 -6.59 11.86 12.09
CA GLU A 164 -7.82 11.37 12.71
C GLU A 164 -7.96 9.85 12.58
N LEU A 165 -7.60 9.29 11.42
CA LEU A 165 -7.59 7.84 11.21
C LEU A 165 -6.52 7.14 12.05
N ILE A 166 -5.33 7.73 12.16
CA ILE A 166 -4.26 7.19 13.04
C ILE A 166 -4.75 7.12 14.49
N SER A 167 -5.43 8.18 14.97
CA SER A 167 -6.03 8.20 16.31
C SER A 167 -7.13 7.15 16.45
N LEU A 168 -8.00 7.00 15.44
CA LEU A 168 -9.10 6.02 15.43
C LEU A 168 -8.59 4.58 15.53
N LEU A 169 -7.49 4.25 14.84
CA LEU A 169 -6.94 2.90 14.76
C LEU A 169 -6.21 2.42 16.02
N ARG A 170 -5.95 3.31 17.00
CA ARG A 170 -5.29 2.95 18.27
C ARG A 170 -4.01 2.13 18.03
N ILE A 171 -3.11 2.66 17.20
CA ILE A 171 -1.95 1.98 16.57
C ILE A 171 -1.12 1.08 17.49
N SER A 172 -1.01 1.40 18.79
CA SER A 172 -0.33 0.56 19.78
C SER A 172 -0.72 -0.92 19.70
N THR A 173 -2.01 -1.23 19.53
CA THR A 173 -2.47 -2.63 19.47
C THR A 173 -2.12 -3.31 18.14
N PRO A 174 -2.48 -2.76 16.95
CA PRO A 174 -1.99 -3.27 15.67
C PRO A 174 -0.47 -3.47 15.61
N SER A 175 0.31 -2.59 16.26
CA SER A 175 1.78 -2.64 16.20
C SER A 175 2.39 -3.86 16.88
N LYS A 176 1.64 -4.52 17.77
CA LYS A 176 2.04 -5.77 18.42
C LYS A 176 1.76 -6.99 17.52
N ILE A 177 0.87 -6.85 16.54
CA ILE A 177 0.38 -7.93 15.68
C ILE A 177 1.09 -7.91 14.32
N SER A 178 1.14 -6.73 13.69
CA SER A 178 1.75 -6.55 12.37
C SER A 178 3.27 -6.38 12.45
N ASP A 179 3.97 -6.88 11.44
CA ASP A 179 5.41 -6.74 11.25
C ASP A 179 5.77 -5.33 10.78
N HIS A 180 4.99 -4.78 9.85
CA HIS A 180 5.22 -3.46 9.27
C HIS A 180 3.90 -2.72 8.97
N PHE A 181 3.96 -1.40 9.04
CA PHE A 181 2.97 -0.47 8.53
C PHE A 181 3.52 0.17 7.27
N ASN A 182 2.90 -0.10 6.12
CA ASN A 182 3.17 0.59 4.88
C ASN A 182 2.35 1.87 4.89
N VAL A 183 2.89 2.95 5.45
CA VAL A 183 2.14 4.19 5.65
C VAL A 183 2.03 4.92 4.33
N MET A 184 0.81 5.18 3.89
CA MET A 184 0.48 5.79 2.60
C MET A 184 0.70 7.30 2.66
N THR A 185 1.96 7.71 2.74
CA THR A 185 2.40 9.11 2.84
C THR A 185 2.42 9.80 1.47
N TYR A 186 1.30 9.70 0.77
CA TYR A 186 1.00 10.28 -0.53
C TYR A 186 -0.49 10.54 -0.64
N ASP A 187 -0.94 11.12 -1.76
CA ASP A 187 -2.33 11.53 -1.97
C ASP A 187 -2.80 12.56 -0.94
N PHE A 188 -1.88 13.44 -0.52
CA PHE A 188 -2.14 14.56 0.41
C PHE A 188 -2.94 15.71 -0.22
N VAL A 189 -3.42 15.54 -1.45
CA VAL A 189 -4.00 16.60 -2.27
C VAL A 189 -5.51 16.58 -2.23
N SER A 190 -6.13 17.75 -2.39
CA SER A 190 -7.54 17.90 -2.74
C SER A 190 -7.69 18.30 -4.21
N THR A 191 -8.92 18.43 -4.71
CA THR A 191 -9.16 18.93 -6.08
C THR A 191 -9.12 20.45 -6.18
N ASP A 192 -9.30 21.14 -5.05
CA ASP A 192 -9.65 22.57 -5.02
C ASP A 192 -8.42 23.45 -4.83
N ILE A 193 -7.34 22.91 -4.26
CA ILE A 193 -6.10 23.64 -3.99
C ILE A 193 -4.91 22.83 -4.50
N ALA A 194 -4.11 23.44 -5.36
CA ALA A 194 -2.85 22.87 -5.81
C ALA A 194 -1.87 22.71 -4.65
N SER A 195 -1.43 21.49 -4.38
CA SER A 195 -0.65 21.14 -3.18
C SER A 195 0.34 20.02 -3.49
N HIS A 196 1.28 19.82 -2.58
CA HIS A 196 2.27 18.74 -2.68
C HIS A 196 1.62 17.38 -2.42
N ASN A 197 1.89 16.40 -3.29
CA ASN A 197 1.29 15.07 -3.18
C ASN A 197 1.83 14.23 -2.03
N ALA A 198 3.12 14.40 -1.69
CA ALA A 198 3.85 13.51 -0.78
C ALA A 198 5.04 14.24 -0.12
N ASN A 199 4.84 15.50 0.28
CA ASN A 199 5.89 16.27 0.95
C ASN A 199 6.32 15.63 2.28
N VAL A 200 7.60 15.80 2.61
CA VAL A 200 8.14 15.31 3.89
C VAL A 200 7.74 16.25 5.02
N TYR A 201 7.92 17.55 4.82
CA TYR A 201 7.68 18.58 5.83
C TYR A 201 6.58 19.55 5.42
N ALA A 202 5.99 20.23 6.40
CA ALA A 202 5.05 21.32 6.15
C ALA A 202 5.80 22.63 5.81
N THR A 203 5.24 23.41 4.87
CA THR A 203 5.77 24.74 4.54
C THR A 203 4.93 25.82 5.22
N ARG A 204 5.48 26.46 6.25
CA ARG A 204 4.80 27.53 7.02
C ARG A 204 4.42 28.77 6.21
N ASN A 205 5.07 28.97 5.06
CA ASN A 205 4.85 30.16 4.23
C ASN A 205 3.68 30.00 3.25
N ILE A 206 3.23 28.77 2.98
CA ILE A 206 2.12 28.45 2.09
C ILE A 206 1.38 27.26 2.70
N ILE A 207 0.62 27.52 3.77
CA ILE A 207 -0.04 26.47 4.58
C ILE A 207 -0.85 25.51 3.71
N ASP A 208 -1.61 26.05 2.75
CA ASP A 208 -2.48 25.26 1.89
C ASP A 208 -1.72 24.41 0.84
N ALA A 209 -0.41 24.62 0.67
CA ALA A 209 0.42 23.77 -0.20
C ALA A 209 0.79 22.43 0.46
N THR A 210 0.72 22.35 1.80
CA THR A 210 1.09 21.16 2.57
C THR A 210 0.02 20.88 3.63
N PRO A 211 -1.22 20.55 3.22
CA PRO A 211 -2.32 20.26 4.16
C PRO A 211 -2.02 19.01 5.02
N PHE A 212 -1.19 18.12 4.51
CA PHE A 212 -0.58 16.99 5.23
C PHE A 212 0.94 16.99 4.99
N ASN A 213 1.68 16.27 5.83
CA ASN A 213 3.13 16.06 5.65
C ASN A 213 3.59 14.76 6.34
N THR A 214 4.60 14.10 5.77
CA THR A 214 5.10 12.81 6.24
C THR A 214 5.67 12.87 7.66
N ASP A 215 6.35 13.96 8.03
CA ASP A 215 6.99 14.13 9.33
C ASP A 215 5.97 14.13 10.50
N ASP A 216 4.87 14.86 10.35
CA ASP A 216 3.75 14.83 11.31
C ASP A 216 3.08 13.46 11.38
N VAL A 217 2.92 12.80 10.23
CA VAL A 217 2.35 11.45 10.16
C VAL A 217 3.23 10.47 10.94
N VAL A 218 4.53 10.42 10.65
CA VAL A 218 5.47 9.53 11.37
C VAL A 218 5.48 9.84 12.86
N ARG A 219 5.50 11.12 13.26
CA ARG A 219 5.37 11.51 14.68
C ARG A 219 4.08 11.01 15.33
N ALA A 220 2.96 11.05 14.61
CA ALA A 220 1.68 10.55 15.11
C ALA A 220 1.72 9.04 15.35
N TYR A 221 2.29 8.24 14.44
CA TYR A 221 2.48 6.79 14.65
C TYR A 221 3.38 6.49 15.84
N LEU A 222 4.51 7.19 15.97
CA LEU A 222 5.42 7.04 17.11
C LEU A 222 4.73 7.39 18.44
N THR A 223 3.99 8.49 18.47
CA THR A 223 3.22 8.93 19.65
C THR A 223 2.11 7.93 20.00
N ALA A 224 1.47 7.34 18.99
CA ALA A 224 0.45 6.30 19.16
C ALA A 224 1.04 4.92 19.53
N GLY A 225 2.37 4.81 19.67
CA GLY A 225 3.06 3.65 20.22
C GLY A 225 3.62 2.67 19.19
N ALA A 226 3.67 3.00 17.90
CA ALA A 226 4.36 2.17 16.91
C ALA A 226 5.88 2.25 17.10
N PRO A 227 6.61 1.12 17.10
CA PRO A 227 8.06 1.15 16.98
C PRO A 227 8.48 1.74 15.63
N GLY A 228 9.42 2.68 15.62
CA GLY A 228 9.90 3.31 14.38
C GLY A 228 10.40 2.32 13.33
N THR A 229 10.98 1.19 13.76
CA THR A 229 11.45 0.11 12.87
C THR A 229 10.34 -0.65 12.14
N LYS A 230 9.07 -0.47 12.57
CA LYS A 230 7.90 -1.05 11.90
C LYS A 230 7.21 -0.06 10.95
N ILE A 231 7.61 1.22 10.95
CA ILE A 231 7.02 2.25 10.10
C ILE A 231 7.78 2.26 8.78
N VAL A 232 7.06 2.06 7.68
CA VAL A 232 7.61 2.15 6.33
C VAL A 232 6.96 3.32 5.61
N VAL A 233 7.77 4.28 5.20
CA VAL A 233 7.31 5.50 4.51
C VAL A 233 7.00 5.16 3.05
N GLY A 234 5.76 5.40 2.65
CA GLY A 234 5.29 5.22 1.29
C GLY A 234 5.74 6.36 0.38
N MET A 235 6.08 6.03 -0.87
CA MET A 235 6.46 7.02 -1.88
C MET A 235 5.69 6.77 -3.18
N PRO A 236 5.06 7.81 -3.77
CA PRO A 236 4.30 7.63 -4.98
C PRO A 236 5.24 7.57 -6.20
N PHE A 237 5.04 6.56 -7.05
CA PHE A 237 5.67 6.49 -8.37
C PHE A 237 4.79 7.16 -9.45
N TYR A 238 4.09 8.22 -9.06
CA TYR A 238 3.18 8.99 -9.88
C TYR A 238 3.08 10.43 -9.37
N GLY A 239 2.69 11.36 -10.24
CA GLY A 239 2.37 12.73 -9.90
C GLY A 239 0.86 12.98 -9.96
N ARG A 240 0.37 13.81 -9.04
CA ARG A 240 -0.99 14.40 -9.10
C ARG A 240 -0.90 15.73 -9.84
N SER A 241 -1.79 15.97 -10.81
CA SER A 241 -1.80 17.22 -11.59
C SER A 241 -2.92 18.17 -11.17
N PHE A 242 -2.68 19.45 -11.40
CA PHE A 242 -3.63 20.54 -11.19
C PHE A 242 -3.63 21.45 -12.41
N THR A 243 -4.80 21.99 -12.78
CA THR A 243 -4.97 22.91 -13.90
C THR A 243 -5.76 24.14 -13.49
N GLY A 244 -5.54 25.25 -14.19
CA GLY A 244 -6.14 26.54 -13.85
C GLY A 244 -5.66 27.12 -12.52
N THR A 245 -4.48 26.72 -12.05
CA THR A 245 -3.86 27.25 -10.82
C THR A 245 -2.69 28.18 -11.16
N SER A 246 -2.45 29.16 -10.29
CA SER A 246 -1.27 30.03 -10.34
C SER A 246 -0.06 29.48 -9.56
N GLY A 247 -0.21 28.32 -8.91
CA GLY A 247 0.88 27.64 -8.20
C GLY A 247 0.41 26.93 -6.94
N LEU A 248 1.37 26.42 -6.16
CA LEU A 248 1.11 25.74 -4.88
C LEU A 248 0.39 26.65 -3.88
N GLY A 249 -0.56 26.07 -3.13
CA GLY A 249 -1.44 26.75 -2.19
C GLY A 249 -2.44 27.71 -2.83
N LYS A 250 -2.70 27.57 -4.14
CA LYS A 250 -3.67 28.39 -4.88
C LYS A 250 -4.81 27.55 -5.42
N PRO A 251 -6.01 28.15 -5.58
CA PRO A 251 -7.15 27.44 -6.15
C PRO A 251 -6.80 26.79 -7.47
N SER A 252 -7.25 25.55 -7.65
CA SER A 252 -7.27 24.85 -8.93
C SER A 252 -8.70 24.74 -9.43
N PHE A 253 -8.87 24.85 -10.75
CA PHE A 253 -10.18 24.66 -11.38
C PHE A 253 -10.50 23.16 -11.55
N ASP A 254 -9.47 22.36 -11.76
CA ASP A 254 -9.59 20.95 -12.08
C ASP A 254 -8.23 20.25 -11.84
N VAL A 255 -8.24 18.92 -11.70
CA VAL A 255 -7.02 18.09 -11.67
C VAL A 255 -6.46 17.81 -13.09
N GLY A 256 -7.12 18.34 -14.13
CA GLY A 256 -6.76 18.20 -15.55
C GLY A 256 -7.81 18.80 -16.50
N LEU A 257 -7.43 19.29 -17.68
CA LEU A 257 -8.35 19.79 -18.73
C LEU A 257 -9.18 18.69 -19.44
N ALA A 258 -10.49 18.56 -19.24
CA ALA A 258 -11.36 17.52 -19.83
C ALA A 258 -11.02 17.01 -21.27
N ASN A 259 -10.21 15.95 -21.41
CA ASN A 259 -10.07 15.04 -22.56
C ASN A 259 -9.23 13.78 -22.19
N THR A 260 -9.05 12.83 -23.10
CA THR A 260 -8.33 11.54 -22.91
C THR A 260 -6.80 11.67 -22.73
N SER A 261 -6.27 12.89 -22.51
CA SER A 261 -4.83 13.21 -22.37
C SER A 261 -4.45 13.66 -20.95
N LEU A 262 -5.23 13.30 -19.92
CA LEU A 262 -5.20 13.92 -18.58
C LEU A 262 -4.62 13.08 -17.46
N GLY A 263 -3.90 12.04 -17.82
CA GLY A 263 -3.25 11.12 -16.91
C GLY A 263 -2.80 9.91 -17.69
N SER A 264 -1.91 9.10 -17.11
CA SER A 264 -1.48 7.87 -17.78
C SER A 264 -2.63 6.87 -17.86
N TRP A 265 -3.46 6.80 -16.81
CA TRP A 265 -4.52 5.80 -16.65
C TRP A 265 -5.79 6.38 -16.04
N GLU A 266 -5.63 7.34 -15.13
CA GLU A 266 -6.73 8.01 -14.43
C GLU A 266 -6.55 9.52 -14.51
N ARG A 267 -7.66 10.25 -14.56
CA ARG A 267 -7.65 11.70 -14.65
C ARG A 267 -6.93 12.30 -13.43
N GLY A 268 -5.97 13.17 -13.69
CA GLY A 268 -5.18 13.82 -12.65
C GLY A 268 -4.00 13.01 -12.13
N VAL A 269 -3.75 11.80 -12.66
CA VAL A 269 -2.68 10.91 -12.20
C VAL A 269 -1.75 10.56 -13.36
N TRP A 270 -0.47 10.90 -13.22
CA TRP A 270 0.57 10.66 -14.21
C TRP A 270 1.61 9.71 -13.67
N GLU A 271 1.94 8.64 -14.39
CA GLU A 271 3.06 7.78 -14.01
C GLU A 271 4.36 8.60 -13.98
N TYR A 272 5.23 8.32 -13.01
CA TYR A 272 6.52 9.00 -12.90
C TYR A 272 7.35 8.88 -14.18
N LYS A 273 7.34 7.72 -14.84
CA LYS A 273 8.13 7.43 -16.06
C LYS A 273 7.79 8.34 -17.26
N VAL A 274 6.65 9.02 -17.24
CA VAL A 274 6.21 9.93 -18.31
C VAL A 274 6.28 11.39 -17.90
N LEU A 275 6.90 11.69 -16.75
CA LEU A 275 7.18 13.02 -16.24
C LEU A 275 8.69 13.32 -16.32
N PRO A 276 9.08 14.60 -16.48
CA PRO A 276 8.23 15.77 -16.70
C PRO A 276 7.65 15.79 -18.13
N LYS A 277 6.54 16.51 -18.32
CA LYS A 277 5.96 16.75 -19.66
C LYS A 277 6.73 17.84 -20.40
N THR A 278 6.73 17.79 -21.73
CA THR A 278 7.30 18.85 -22.57
C THR A 278 6.72 20.21 -22.20
N GLY A 279 7.60 21.18 -21.95
CA GLY A 279 7.22 22.54 -21.53
C GLY A 279 7.02 22.72 -20.02
N ALA A 280 7.08 21.65 -19.22
CA ALA A 280 7.09 21.76 -17.76
C ALA A 280 8.52 21.97 -17.23
N SER A 281 8.66 22.83 -16.22
CA SER A 281 9.87 22.96 -15.43
C SER A 281 9.78 22.12 -14.16
N ILE A 282 10.87 21.45 -13.79
CA ILE A 282 10.98 20.80 -12.48
C ILE A 282 11.43 21.85 -11.47
N SER A 283 10.76 21.90 -10.32
CA SER A 283 11.15 22.69 -9.16
C SER A 283 11.23 21.78 -7.95
N TYR A 284 12.17 22.07 -7.05
CA TYR A 284 12.27 21.42 -5.74
C TYR A 284 11.98 22.45 -4.65
N ASP A 285 11.08 22.12 -3.72
CA ASP A 285 10.79 22.91 -2.54
C ASP A 285 11.65 22.41 -1.37
N ASP A 286 12.78 23.08 -1.12
CA ASP A 286 13.71 22.72 -0.05
C ASP A 286 13.03 22.65 1.34
N LYS A 287 11.99 23.47 1.57
CA LYS A 287 11.31 23.53 2.88
C LYS A 287 10.38 22.35 3.09
N ALA A 288 9.65 21.95 2.04
CA ALA A 288 8.76 20.79 2.08
C ALA A 288 9.52 19.47 1.84
N SER A 289 10.73 19.56 1.28
CA SER A 289 11.48 18.44 0.70
C SER A 289 10.65 17.67 -0.33
N ALA A 290 10.12 18.39 -1.33
CA ALA A 290 9.18 17.89 -2.34
C ALA A 290 9.51 18.40 -3.75
#